data_AF-A0A9D5NFV2-F1
#
_entry.id   AF-A0A9D5NFV2-F1
#
_cell.length_a   1.000
_cell.length_b   1.000
_cell.length_c   1.000
_cell.angle_alpha   90.00
_cell.angle_beta   90.00
_cell.angle_gamma   90.00
#
_symmetry.space_group_name_H-M   'P 1'
#
loop_
_entity.id
_entity.type
_entity.pdbx_description
1 polymer ?
#
loop_
_entity_poly.entity_id
_entity_poly.type
_entity_poly.pdbx_seq_one_letter_code
_entity_poly.pdbx_strand_id
1 'polypeptide(L)' 'MTIYEIKIEMMKANIKQYEVAEKLGYSETVFSKKLRKGLSKEELEKVLMIIKDAKGSVKNGEN' A
#
# COMPACT_ATOMS: atom_id res chain seq x y z
N MET A 1 -2.55 -7.19 -11.39
CA MET A 1 -2.05 -7.33 -10.01
C MET A 1 -3.22 -7.74 -9.12
N THR A 2 -3.13 -8.89 -8.47
CA THR A 2 -4.16 -9.39 -7.54
C THR A 2 -3.98 -8.79 -6.14
N ILE A 3 -4.99 -8.93 -5.28
CA ILE A 3 -4.94 -8.51 -3.88
C ILE A 3 -3.73 -9.13 -3.17
N TYR A 4 -3.43 -10.39 -3.49
CA TYR A 4 -2.33 -11.13 -2.90
C TYR A 4 -0.97 -10.52 -3.26
N GLU A 5 -0.78 -10.15 -4.53
CA GLU A 5 0.45 -9.47 -4.97
C GLU A 5 0.63 -8.11 -4.29
N ILE A 6 -0.45 -7.33 -4.10
CA ILE A 6 -0.38 -6.05 -3.39
C ILE A 6 0.07 -6.26 -1.95
N LYS A 7 -0.50 -7.24 -1.25
CA LYS A 7 -0.10 -7.57 0.12
C LYS A 7 1.38 -7.99 0.21
N ILE A 8 1.86 -8.75 -0.77
CA ILE A 8 3.28 -9.13 -0.85
C ILE A 8 4.16 -7.90 -1.02
N GLU A 9 3.83 -6.99 -1.95
CA GLU A 9 4.64 -5.79 -2.17
C GLU A 9 4.62 -4.86 -0.95
N MET A 10 3.48 -4.74 -0.27
CA MET A 10 3.39 -4.03 1.01
C MET A 10 4.28 -4.66 2.09
N MET A 11 4.27 -5.99 2.20
CA MET A 11 5.12 -6.72 3.15
C MET A 11 6.61 -6.53 2.82
N LYS A 12 7.00 -6.60 1.54
CA LYS A 12 8.39 -6.36 1.10
C LYS A 12 8.85 -4.93 1.36
N ALA A 13 7.92 -3.97 1.32
CA ALA A 13 8.19 -2.56 1.63
C ALA A 13 8.07 -2.26 3.14
N ASN A 14 7.75 -3.26 3.97
CA ASN A 14 7.52 -3.13 5.40
C ASN A 14 6.49 -2.03 5.75
N ILE A 15 5.48 -1.87 4.89
CA ILE A 15 4.39 -0.90 5.09
C ILE A 15 3.09 -1.63 5.42
N LYS A 16 2.39 -1.16 6.46
CA LYS A 16 1.14 -1.76 6.90
C LYS A 16 -0.04 -1.26 6.07
N GLN A 17 -1.13 -2.02 6.13
CA GLN A 17 -2.35 -1.70 5.39
C GLN A 17 -3.01 -0.38 5.82
N TYR A 18 -2.95 -0.04 7.11
CA TYR A 18 -3.44 1.23 7.61
C TYR A 18 -2.61 2.41 7.11
N GLU A 19 -1.28 2.29 7.02
CA GLU A 19 -0.40 3.38 6.56
C GLU A 19 -0.64 3.75 5.09
N VAL A 20 -0.85 2.74 4.25
CA VAL A 20 -1.24 2.98 2.84
C VAL A 20 -2.62 3.63 2.78
N ALA A 21 -3.57 3.19 3.63
CA ALA A 21 -4.90 3.79 3.68
C ALA A 21 -4.84 5.27 4.11
N GLU A 22 -4.07 5.59 5.15
CA GLU A 22 -3.88 6.96 5.64
C GLU A 22 -3.26 7.86 4.57
N LYS A 23 -2.22 7.40 3.88
CA LYS A 23 -1.60 8.15 2.76
C LYS A 23 -2.56 8.38 1.58
N LEU A 24 -3.57 7.51 1.41
CA LEU A 24 -4.63 7.67 0.41
C LEU A 24 -5.83 8.50 0.91
N GLY A 25 -5.85 8.90 2.18
CA GLY A 25 -7.00 9.58 2.80
C GLY A 25 -8.19 8.66 3.06
N TYR A 26 -7.96 7.34 3.14
CA TYR A 26 -8.99 6.35 3.48
C TYR A 26 -8.82 5.85 4.91
N SER A 27 -9.92 5.39 5.51
CA SER A 27 -9.83 4.54 6.68
C SER A 27 -9.39 3.12 6.29
N GLU A 28 -8.74 2.42 7.21
CA GLU A 28 -8.30 1.04 7.01
C GLU A 28 -9.44 0.12 6.53
N THR A 29 -10.63 0.29 7.12
CA THR A 29 -11.82 -0.49 6.75
C THR A 29 -12.27 -0.23 5.31
N VAL A 30 -12.22 1.03 4.86
CA VAL A 30 -12.57 1.42 3.49
C VAL A 30 -11.56 0.84 2.51
N PHE A 31 -10.26 0.95 2.82
CA PHE A 31 -9.20 0.40 1.98
C PHE A 31 -9.28 -1.13 1.88
N SER A 32 -9.55 -1.82 2.98
CA SER A 32 -9.77 -3.28 2.99
C SER A 32 -10.98 -3.72 2.15
N LYS A 33 -12.08 -2.95 2.17
CA LYS A 33 -13.23 -3.19 1.28
C LYS A 33 -12.87 -2.94 -0.19
N LYS A 34 -12.12 -1.88 -0.50
CA LYS A 34 -11.66 -1.56 -1.86
C LYS A 34 -10.73 -2.63 -2.42
N LEU A 35 -9.75 -3.09 -1.63
CA LEU A 35 -8.88 -4.19 -2.02
C LEU A 35 -9.69 -5.42 -2.42
N ARG A 36 -10.68 -5.82 -1.63
CA ARG A 36 -11.56 -6.96 -1.95
C ARG A 36 -12.42 -6.77 -3.19
N LYS A 37 -12.91 -5.54 -3.43
CA LYS A 37 -13.74 -5.21 -4.59
C LYS A 37 -12.93 -5.00 -5.87
N GLY A 38 -11.61 -4.89 -5.76
CA GLY A 38 -10.73 -4.47 -6.85
C GLY A 38 -10.51 -2.97 -6.83
N LEU A 39 -9.24 -2.57 -6.88
CA LEU A 39 -8.85 -1.17 -7.02
C LEU A 39 -8.96 -0.77 -8.48
N SER A 40 -9.43 0.45 -8.74
CA SER A 40 -9.32 1.03 -10.07
C SER A 40 -7.85 1.23 -10.45
N LYS A 41 -7.54 1.33 -11.74
CA LYS A 41 -6.16 1.49 -12.23
C LYS A 41 -5.44 2.68 -11.57
N GLU A 42 -6.12 3.81 -11.44
CA GLU A 42 -5.59 5.01 -10.78
C GLU A 42 -5.28 4.78 -9.30
N GLU A 43 -6.13 4.05 -8.59
CA GLU A 43 -5.91 3.73 -7.17
C GLU A 43 -4.74 2.75 -7.00
N LEU A 44 -4.63 1.78 -7.89
CA LEU A 44 -3.51 0.84 -7.91
C LEU A 44 -2.18 1.58 -8.13
N GLU A 45 -2.14 2.54 -9.05
CA GLU A 45 -0.94 3.37 -9.29
C GLU A 45 -0.54 4.16 -8.05
N LYS A 46 -1.52 4.77 -7.34
CA LYS A 46 -1.26 5.48 -6.07
C LYS A 46 -0.74 4.53 -4.99
N VAL A 47 -1.36 3.37 -4.81
CA VAL A 47 -0.90 2.33 -3.87
C VAL A 47 0.54 1.91 -4.17
N LEU A 48 0.85 1.63 -5.43
CA LEU A 48 2.19 1.24 -5.85
C LEU A 48 3.22 2.35 -5.63
N MET A 49 2.85 3.60 -5.88
CA MET A 49 3.71 4.75 -5.61
C MET A 49 4.03 4.86 -4.12
N ILE A 50 3.03 4.70 -3.25
CA ILE A 50 3.20 4.70 -1.79
C ILE A 50 4.09 3.54 -1.33
N ILE A 51 3.87 2.33 -1.85
CA ILE A 51 4.69 1.15 -1.53
C ILE A 51 6.14 1.36 -1.97
N LYS A 52 6.35 1.94 -3.16
CA LYS A 52 7.69 2.22 -3.70
C LYS A 52 8.41 3.29 -2.87
N ASP A 53 7.70 4.32 -2.46
CA ASP A 53 8.18 5.37 -1.55
C ASP A 53 8.63 4.75 -0.22
N ALA A 54 7.77 3.92 0.40
CA ALA A 54 8.09 3.21 1.63
C ALA A 54 9.33 2.31 1.49
N LYS A 55 9.42 1.54 0.40
CA LYS A 55 10.58 0.68 0.09
C LYS A 55 11.88 1.48 -0.09
N GLY A 56 11.79 2.73 -0.55
CA GLY A 56 12.90 3.67 -0.61
C GLY A 56 13.33 4.15 0.78
N SER A 57 12.36 4.44 1.65
CA SER A 57 12.59 4.91 3.02
C SER A 57 13.20 3.84 3.95
N VAL A 58 12.92 2.54 3.75
CA VAL A 58 13.54 1.46 4.55
C VAL A 58 15.07 1.40 4.38
N LYS A 59 15.65 2.01 3.33
CA LYS A 59 17.11 2.09 3.18
C LYS A 59 17.80 3.14 4.07
N ASN A 60 17.05 4.01 4.76
CA ASN A 60 17.60 4.99 5.70
C ASN A 60 16.99 4.81 7.08
N GLY A 61 17.24 3.65 7.68
CA GLY A 61 17.02 3.38 9.10
C GLY A 61 18.32 2.94 9.76
N GLU A 62 19.35 3.79 9.69
CA GLU A 62 20.39 3.83 10.71
C GLU A 62 19.74 4.39 11.99
N ASN A 63 19.53 3.53 12.98
CA ASN A 63 20.14 3.62 14.32
C ASN A 63 19.49 2.61 15.27
#